data_AF-A0AAW8EZC5-F1
#
_entry.id   AF-A0AAW8EZC5-F1
#
_cell.length_a   1.000
_cell.length_b   1.000
_cell.length_c   1.000
_cell.angle_alpha   90.00
_cell.angle_beta   90.00
_cell.angle_gamma   90.00
#
_symmetry.space_group_name_H-M   'P 1'
#
loop_
_entity.id
_entity.type
_entity.pdbx_description
1 polymer ?
#
loop_
_entity_poly.entity_id
_entity_poly.type
_entity_poly.pdbx_seq_one_letter_code
_entity_poly.pdbx_strand_id
1 'polypeptide(L)'
;MPFTPSHALVALPFVRTPLVPAAIAIGAMAPDLPLFVRGAGINYGFTHTYGNLVWTGLLAFGLFLIWRVVLRPAVPELAPAWLARRLPEDWSDTARTSLLSAVGIGQSRWYPVLLAVSLILGAASHILWDSFTHEGRWGVAVIPILDEPWGPITGFKWLQYGSAIAALIIIAVWAVMRLRGASPREDSPRALPLAVRLSWWISLPVILLTSWIMGLVAYGPLTAEFTVPHLAYIVLPPACAIWGALTLILCLLLPVFRARHQRG
;
A
#
# COMPACT_ATOMS: atom_id res chain seq x y z
N MET A 1 8.44 13.50 -1.57
CA MET A 1 7.84 12.15 -1.57
C MET A 1 6.41 12.25 -1.06
N PRO A 2 5.43 12.17 -1.96
CA PRO A 2 4.04 11.99 -1.58
C PRO A 2 3.86 10.67 -0.80
N PHE A 3 2.75 10.54 -0.09
CA PHE A 3 2.44 9.37 0.71
C PHE A 3 2.06 8.19 -0.20
N THR A 4 2.92 7.18 -0.36
CA THR A 4 2.78 6.07 -1.33
C THR A 4 1.35 5.54 -1.56
N PRO A 5 0.51 5.29 -0.51
CA PRO A 5 -0.88 4.86 -0.72
C PRO A 5 -1.76 5.80 -1.55
N SER A 6 -1.42 7.08 -1.70
CA SER A 6 -2.19 8.01 -2.54
C SER A 6 -2.18 7.63 -4.02
N HIS A 7 -1.11 6.99 -4.50
CA HIS A 7 -1.02 6.55 -5.90
C HIS A 7 -2.04 5.45 -6.23
N ALA A 8 -2.54 4.72 -5.24
CA ALA A 8 -3.58 3.70 -5.44
C ALA A 8 -4.91 4.28 -5.98
N LEU A 9 -5.11 5.61 -5.92
CA LEU A 9 -6.27 6.29 -6.49
C LEU A 9 -6.49 5.91 -7.96
N VAL A 10 -5.40 5.73 -8.71
CA VAL A 10 -5.44 5.40 -10.14
C VAL A 10 -6.17 4.10 -10.43
N ALA A 11 -6.37 3.22 -9.44
CA ALA A 11 -7.14 2.00 -9.59
C ALA A 11 -8.67 2.22 -9.63
N LEU A 12 -9.19 3.30 -9.03
CA LEU A 12 -10.64 3.50 -8.86
C LEU A 12 -11.42 3.58 -10.18
N PRO A 13 -10.94 4.30 -11.23
CA PRO A 13 -11.62 4.34 -12.52
C PRO A 13 -11.80 2.95 -13.16
N PHE A 14 -10.98 1.97 -12.78
CA PHE A 14 -10.94 0.66 -13.40
C PHE A 14 -11.81 -0.39 -12.69
N VAL A 15 -12.48 -0.05 -11.59
CA VAL A 15 -13.32 -0.97 -10.79
C VAL A 15 -14.43 -1.65 -11.61
N ARG A 16 -14.87 -1.03 -12.71
CA ARG A 16 -15.91 -1.56 -13.60
C ARG A 16 -15.37 -1.99 -14.98
N THR A 17 -14.06 -2.16 -15.10
CA THR A 17 -13.41 -2.61 -16.35
C THR A 17 -12.91 -4.05 -16.20
N PRO A 18 -12.48 -4.71 -17.30
CA PRO A 18 -11.86 -6.04 -17.21
C PRO A 18 -10.48 -6.06 -16.53
N LEU A 19 -9.86 -4.89 -16.30
CA LEU A 19 -8.58 -4.79 -15.60
C LEU A 19 -8.75 -5.15 -14.12
N VAL A 20 -7.63 -5.44 -13.45
CA VAL A 20 -7.60 -5.90 -12.05
C VAL A 20 -7.26 -4.70 -11.14
N PRO A 21 -8.23 -4.04 -10.48
CA PRO A 21 -7.97 -2.78 -9.76
C PRO A 21 -6.96 -2.95 -8.62
N ALA A 22 -6.98 -4.09 -7.92
CA ALA A 22 -6.01 -4.40 -6.87
C ALA A 22 -4.57 -4.48 -7.42
N ALA A 23 -4.40 -4.97 -8.66
CA ALA A 23 -3.10 -5.03 -9.31
C ALA A 23 -2.64 -3.65 -9.77
N ILE A 24 -3.55 -2.79 -10.26
CA ILE A 24 -3.25 -1.38 -10.55
C ILE A 24 -2.79 -0.67 -9.29
N ALA A 25 -3.53 -0.80 -8.17
CA ALA A 25 -3.19 -0.16 -6.91
C ALA A 25 -1.82 -0.60 -6.39
N ILE A 26 -1.54 -1.91 -6.40
CA ILE A 26 -0.24 -2.45 -5.95
C ILE A 26 0.87 -2.06 -6.90
N GLY A 27 0.64 -2.11 -8.22
CA GLY A 27 1.57 -1.61 -9.23
C GLY A 27 1.93 -0.15 -9.01
N ALA A 28 0.95 0.69 -8.66
CA ALA A 28 1.16 2.10 -8.37
C ALA A 28 1.89 2.37 -7.05
N MET A 29 1.98 1.39 -6.14
CA MET A 29 2.72 1.54 -4.87
C MET A 29 4.09 0.86 -4.90
N ALA A 30 4.29 -0.11 -5.80
CA ALA A 30 5.51 -0.92 -5.87
C ALA A 30 6.81 -0.13 -6.13
N PRO A 31 6.84 0.95 -6.94
CA PRO A 31 8.06 1.71 -7.17
C PRO A 31 8.72 2.22 -5.90
N ASP A 32 7.92 2.56 -4.88
CA ASP A 32 8.38 3.09 -3.59
C ASP A 32 8.85 2.03 -2.59
N LEU A 33 8.71 0.73 -2.89
CA LEU A 33 9.18 -0.35 -2.00
C LEU A 33 10.62 -0.13 -1.47
N PRO A 34 11.60 0.33 -2.27
CA PRO A 34 12.97 0.60 -1.81
C PRO A 34 13.07 1.60 -0.65
N LEU A 35 12.09 2.50 -0.50
CA LEU A 35 12.04 3.45 0.62
C LEU A 35 11.80 2.73 1.95
N PHE A 36 11.05 1.64 1.93
CA PHE A 36 10.68 0.84 3.09
C PHE A 36 11.75 -0.21 3.45
N VAL A 37 12.34 -0.86 2.46
CA VAL A 37 13.32 -1.94 2.64
C VAL A 37 14.75 -1.49 2.33
N ARG A 38 15.15 -0.34 2.87
CA ARG A 38 16.51 0.19 2.69
C ARG A 38 17.56 -0.85 3.10
N GLY A 39 18.57 -1.04 2.27
CA GLY A 39 19.62 -2.03 2.49
C GLY A 39 19.28 -3.44 2.00
N ALA A 40 18.06 -3.72 1.54
CA ALA A 40 17.67 -5.02 0.97
C ALA A 40 18.10 -5.23 -0.50
N GLY A 41 18.98 -4.38 -1.03
CA GLY A 41 19.50 -4.49 -2.40
C GLY A 41 18.57 -4.02 -3.52
N ILE A 42 17.36 -3.52 -3.21
CA ILE A 42 16.46 -2.93 -4.22
C ILE A 42 16.76 -1.44 -4.35
N ASN A 43 17.15 -0.99 -5.54
CA ASN A 43 17.52 0.39 -5.79
C ASN A 43 16.29 1.24 -6.19
N TYR A 44 16.14 2.42 -5.56
CA TYR A 44 15.04 3.34 -5.84
C TYR A 44 15.04 3.88 -7.28
N GLY A 45 16.21 4.23 -7.83
CA GLY A 45 16.34 4.65 -9.23
C GLY A 45 15.98 3.54 -10.20
N PHE A 46 16.33 2.29 -9.89
CA PHE A 46 15.98 1.13 -10.72
C PHE A 46 14.45 1.00 -10.87
N THR A 47 13.70 1.05 -9.76
CA THR A 47 12.23 0.90 -9.78
C THR A 47 11.51 2.10 -10.40
N HIS A 48 12.15 3.26 -10.43
CA HIS A 48 11.62 4.51 -11.01
C HIS A 48 12.09 4.78 -12.45
N THR A 49 12.78 3.84 -13.09
CA THR A 49 13.22 3.97 -14.48
C THR A 49 12.22 3.29 -15.42
N TYR A 50 11.71 4.00 -16.43
CA TYR A 50 10.77 3.45 -17.42
C TYR A 50 11.30 2.20 -18.14
N GLY A 51 12.61 2.14 -18.43
CA GLY A 51 13.23 0.96 -19.05
C GLY A 51 13.15 -0.31 -18.18
N ASN A 52 12.95 -0.17 -16.86
CA ASN A 52 12.84 -1.28 -15.92
C ASN A 52 11.39 -1.62 -15.54
N LEU A 53 10.41 -1.04 -16.23
CA LEU A 53 8.99 -1.15 -15.88
C LEU A 53 8.50 -2.61 -15.80
N VAL A 54 9.03 -3.50 -16.66
CA VAL A 54 8.72 -4.93 -16.61
C VAL A 54 9.20 -5.56 -15.29
N TRP A 55 10.42 -5.23 -14.85
CA TRP A 55 10.97 -5.71 -13.58
C TRP A 55 10.22 -5.16 -12.37
N THR A 56 9.87 -3.86 -12.40
CA THR A 56 8.99 -3.26 -11.39
C THR A 56 7.61 -3.92 -11.38
N GLY A 57 7.08 -4.29 -12.55
CA GLY A 57 5.84 -5.05 -12.69
C GLY A 57 5.91 -6.46 -12.10
N LEU A 58 7.04 -7.16 -12.25
CA LEU A 58 7.26 -8.47 -11.61
C LEU A 58 7.36 -8.35 -10.08
N LEU A 59 8.03 -7.30 -9.59
CA LEU A 59 8.04 -6.98 -8.16
C LEU A 59 6.62 -6.72 -7.64
N ALA A 60 5.84 -5.92 -8.37
CA ALA A 60 4.45 -5.65 -8.06
C ALA A 60 3.58 -6.91 -8.10
N PHE A 61 3.86 -7.85 -9.01
CA PHE A 61 3.18 -9.15 -9.05
C PHE A 61 3.44 -9.96 -7.78
N GLY A 62 4.68 -10.00 -7.28
CA GLY A 62 5.00 -10.63 -6.00
C GLY A 62 4.23 -10.01 -4.83
N LEU A 63 4.19 -8.68 -4.77
CA LEU A 63 3.39 -7.96 -3.77
C LEU A 63 1.88 -8.23 -3.93
N PHE A 64 1.38 -8.36 -5.16
CA PHE A 64 0.00 -8.72 -5.46
C PHE A 64 -0.34 -10.13 -4.95
N LEU A 65 0.55 -11.10 -5.13
CA LEU A 65 0.35 -12.45 -4.59
C LEU A 65 0.35 -12.45 -3.06
N ILE A 66 1.29 -11.72 -2.42
CA ILE A 66 1.32 -11.56 -0.96
C ILE A 66 0.00 -10.96 -0.47
N TRP A 67 -0.48 -9.91 -1.12
CA TRP A 67 -1.78 -9.31 -0.81
C TRP A 67 -2.91 -10.32 -0.95
N ARG A 68 -3.06 -10.95 -2.13
CA ARG A 68 -4.19 -11.83 -2.45
C ARG A 68 -4.23 -13.09 -1.60
N VAL A 69 -3.08 -13.67 -1.29
CA VAL A 69 -2.98 -15.01 -0.68
C VAL A 69 -2.80 -14.95 0.83
N VAL A 70 -2.12 -13.91 1.34
CA VAL A 70 -1.73 -13.83 2.76
C VAL A 70 -2.48 -12.73 3.49
N LEU A 71 -2.38 -11.49 3.01
CA LEU A 71 -2.91 -10.33 3.75
C LEU A 71 -4.43 -10.20 3.62
N ARG A 72 -4.98 -10.35 2.42
CA ARG A 72 -6.42 -10.20 2.15
C ARG A 72 -7.26 -11.19 2.98
N PRO A 73 -6.92 -12.49 3.07
CA PRO A 73 -7.61 -13.44 3.95
C PRO A 73 -7.60 -13.09 5.44
N ALA A 74 -6.62 -12.30 5.88
CA ALA A 74 -6.45 -11.90 7.27
C ALA A 74 -7.24 -10.63 7.63
N VAL A 75 -7.65 -9.82 6.65
CA VAL A 75 -8.31 -8.52 6.93
C VAL A 75 -9.57 -8.68 7.78
N PRO A 76 -10.49 -9.64 7.55
CA PRO A 76 -11.67 -9.81 8.40
C PRO A 76 -11.34 -10.12 9.88
N GLU A 77 -10.21 -10.79 10.15
CA GLU A 77 -9.76 -11.13 11.50
C GLU A 77 -9.23 -9.89 12.24
N LEU A 78 -8.45 -9.06 11.55
CA LEU A 78 -7.77 -7.89 12.12
C LEU A 78 -8.66 -6.63 12.13
N ALA A 79 -9.64 -6.55 11.23
CA ALA A 79 -10.55 -5.41 11.14
C ALA A 79 -11.56 -5.37 12.32
N PRO A 80 -12.04 -4.17 12.70
CA PRO A 80 -13.18 -4.03 13.60
C PRO A 80 -14.42 -4.79 13.12
N ALA A 81 -15.28 -5.23 14.05
CA ALA A 81 -16.44 -6.07 13.74
C ALA A 81 -17.46 -5.45 12.79
N TRP A 82 -17.65 -4.13 12.87
CA TRP A 82 -18.53 -3.42 11.95
C TRP A 82 -17.98 -3.42 10.51
N LEU A 83 -16.65 -3.44 10.34
CA LEU A 83 -15.99 -3.43 9.03
C LEU A 83 -15.92 -4.85 8.45
N ALA A 84 -15.46 -5.82 9.25
CA ALA A 84 -15.31 -7.22 8.82
C ALA A 84 -16.60 -7.82 8.24
N ARG A 85 -17.75 -7.50 8.84
CA ARG A 85 -19.08 -7.94 8.37
C ARG A 85 -19.50 -7.35 7.03
N ARG A 86 -18.88 -6.23 6.59
CA ARG A 86 -19.19 -5.54 5.33
C ARG A 86 -18.15 -5.79 4.23
N LEU A 87 -17.10 -6.56 4.53
CA LEU A 87 -16.12 -6.98 3.53
C LEU A 87 -16.70 -8.07 2.61
N PRO A 88 -16.26 -8.17 1.34
CA PRO A 88 -16.72 -9.21 0.43
C PRO A 88 -16.38 -10.62 0.95
N GLU A 89 -17.24 -11.59 0.65
CA GLU A 89 -17.12 -12.96 1.16
C GLU A 89 -15.87 -13.69 0.67
N ASP A 90 -15.43 -13.40 -0.54
CA ASP A 90 -14.23 -13.99 -1.16
C ASP A 90 -12.92 -13.48 -0.51
N TRP A 91 -13.00 -12.56 0.46
CA TRP A 91 -11.87 -12.19 1.32
C TRP A 91 -11.66 -13.20 2.46
N SER A 92 -12.52 -14.20 2.64
CA SER A 92 -12.33 -15.29 3.62
C SER A 92 -11.84 -16.60 2.97
N ASP A 93 -11.61 -16.58 1.66
CA ASP A 93 -11.18 -17.76 0.90
C ASP A 93 -9.87 -18.36 1.42
N THR A 94 -9.69 -19.65 1.18
CA THR A 94 -8.45 -20.35 1.52
C THR A 94 -7.27 -19.82 0.70
N ALA A 95 -6.05 -19.96 1.23
CA ALA A 95 -4.83 -19.57 0.52
C ALA A 95 -4.71 -20.27 -0.85
N ARG A 96 -5.12 -21.55 -0.96
CA ARG A 96 -5.10 -22.30 -2.21
C ARG A 96 -6.06 -21.69 -3.24
N THR A 97 -7.33 -21.48 -2.87
CA THR A 97 -8.34 -20.87 -3.76
C THR A 97 -7.91 -19.47 -4.19
N SER A 98 -7.38 -18.69 -3.25
CA SER A 98 -6.87 -17.34 -3.50
C SER A 98 -5.66 -17.34 -4.45
N LEU A 99 -4.73 -18.30 -4.31
CA LEU A 99 -3.57 -18.43 -5.19
C LEU A 99 -3.99 -18.81 -6.60
N LEU A 100 -4.81 -19.85 -6.75
CA LEU A 100 -5.28 -20.34 -8.05
C LEU A 100 -6.00 -19.21 -8.81
N SER A 101 -6.93 -18.50 -8.16
CA SER A 101 -7.62 -17.37 -8.79
C SER A 101 -6.69 -16.20 -9.10
N ALA A 102 -5.72 -15.89 -8.22
CA ALA A 102 -4.77 -14.80 -8.42
C ALA A 102 -3.85 -15.02 -9.62
N VAL A 103 -3.49 -16.28 -9.93
CA VAL A 103 -2.70 -16.64 -11.12
C VAL A 103 -3.57 -16.92 -12.36
N GLY A 104 -4.89 -16.77 -12.25
CA GLY A 104 -5.82 -16.87 -13.39
C GLY A 104 -6.44 -18.24 -13.63
N ILE A 105 -6.25 -19.22 -12.74
CA ILE A 105 -6.91 -20.53 -12.84
C ILE A 105 -8.39 -20.35 -12.51
N GLY A 106 -9.25 -20.81 -13.42
CA GLY A 106 -10.71 -20.60 -13.34
C GLY A 106 -11.17 -19.20 -13.77
N GLN A 107 -10.27 -18.39 -14.34
CA GLN A 107 -10.58 -17.08 -14.90
C GLN A 107 -10.63 -17.12 -16.44
N SER A 108 -11.01 -16.01 -17.06
CA SER A 108 -10.89 -15.82 -18.51
C SER A 108 -9.45 -16.07 -18.99
N ARG A 109 -9.29 -16.64 -20.20
CA ARG A 109 -7.97 -16.84 -20.84
C ARG A 109 -7.13 -15.57 -20.97
N TRP A 110 -7.78 -14.40 -20.94
CA TRP A 110 -7.12 -13.09 -21.01
C TRP A 110 -6.66 -12.55 -19.65
N TYR A 111 -7.04 -13.19 -18.54
CA TYR A 111 -6.75 -12.70 -17.20
C TYR A 111 -5.25 -12.47 -16.94
N PRO A 112 -4.32 -13.37 -17.30
CA PRO A 112 -2.89 -13.12 -17.08
C PRO A 112 -2.38 -11.87 -17.80
N VAL A 113 -2.87 -11.62 -19.02
CA VAL A 113 -2.53 -10.43 -19.80
C VAL A 113 -3.11 -9.18 -19.15
N LEU A 114 -4.39 -9.21 -18.78
CA LEU A 114 -5.06 -8.10 -18.10
C LEU A 114 -4.40 -7.78 -16.75
N LEU A 115 -3.94 -8.80 -16.03
CA LEU A 115 -3.19 -8.65 -14.78
C LEU A 115 -1.83 -7.98 -15.02
N ALA A 116 -1.06 -8.45 -15.99
CA ALA A 116 0.22 -7.86 -16.34
C ALA A 116 0.07 -6.39 -16.77
N VAL A 117 -0.91 -6.11 -17.64
CA VAL A 117 -1.25 -4.75 -18.06
C VAL A 117 -1.65 -3.89 -16.86
N SER A 118 -2.43 -4.42 -15.93
CA SER A 118 -2.86 -3.70 -14.72
C SER A 118 -1.66 -3.30 -13.84
N LEU A 119 -0.72 -4.23 -13.61
CA LEU A 119 0.48 -3.98 -12.80
C LEU A 119 1.38 -2.92 -13.44
N ILE A 120 1.62 -3.06 -14.76
CA ILE A 120 2.45 -2.15 -15.55
C ILE A 120 1.79 -0.76 -15.59
N LEU A 121 0.48 -0.68 -15.79
CA LEU A 121 -0.27 0.57 -15.79
C LEU A 121 -0.15 1.30 -14.45
N GLY A 122 -0.30 0.57 -13.33
CA GLY A 122 -0.08 1.11 -12.00
C GLY A 122 1.33 1.68 -11.83
N ALA A 123 2.36 0.88 -12.10
CA ALA A 123 3.75 1.31 -11.95
C ALA A 123 4.11 2.50 -12.87
N ALA A 124 3.63 2.48 -14.13
CA ALA A 124 3.83 3.57 -15.08
C ALA A 124 3.16 4.86 -14.59
N SER A 125 1.95 4.77 -14.04
CA SER A 125 1.24 5.95 -13.53
C SER A 125 1.96 6.60 -12.35
N HIS A 126 2.57 5.80 -11.46
CA HIS A 126 3.41 6.31 -10.37
C HIS A 126 4.63 7.04 -10.93
N ILE A 127 5.41 6.38 -11.79
CA ILE A 127 6.64 6.96 -12.36
C ILE A 127 6.30 8.24 -13.15
N LEU A 128 5.20 8.24 -13.90
CA LEU A 128 4.72 9.42 -14.62
C LEU A 128 4.40 10.58 -13.67
N TRP A 129 3.59 10.33 -12.65
CA TRP A 129 3.22 11.35 -11.69
C TRP A 129 4.44 11.91 -10.94
N ASP A 130 5.37 11.04 -10.55
CA ASP A 130 6.60 11.46 -9.90
C ASP A 130 7.53 12.22 -10.85
N SER A 131 7.61 11.82 -12.12
CA SER A 131 8.37 12.55 -13.15
C SER A 131 7.80 13.94 -13.43
N PHE A 132 6.51 14.14 -13.18
CA PHE A 132 5.86 15.43 -13.34
C PHE A 132 5.98 16.32 -12.10
N THR A 133 5.94 15.74 -10.91
CA THR A 133 5.79 16.49 -9.67
C THR A 133 7.08 16.66 -8.86
N HIS A 134 8.21 16.09 -9.27
CA HIS A 134 9.49 16.21 -8.53
C HIS A 134 10.44 17.25 -9.12
N GLU A 135 11.26 17.80 -8.23
CA GLU A 135 12.34 18.74 -8.53
C GLU A 135 13.29 18.19 -9.61
N GLY A 136 13.66 19.04 -10.57
CA GLY A 136 14.59 18.68 -11.65
C GLY A 136 14.08 17.60 -12.61
N ARG A 137 12.79 17.24 -12.56
CA ARG A 137 12.18 16.25 -13.46
C ARG A 137 11.38 16.89 -14.60
N TRP A 138 10.87 16.04 -15.48
CA TRP A 138 10.20 16.41 -16.72
C TRP A 138 9.09 17.46 -16.54
N GLY A 139 8.24 17.36 -15.51
CA GLY A 139 7.14 18.31 -15.34
C GLY A 139 7.61 19.73 -15.05
N VAL A 140 8.67 19.88 -14.24
CA VAL A 140 9.30 21.19 -13.98
C VAL A 140 10.00 21.72 -15.23
N ALA A 141 10.64 20.84 -16.02
CA ALA A 141 11.28 21.23 -17.28
C ALA A 141 10.29 21.74 -18.33
N VAL A 142 9.07 21.17 -18.39
CA VAL A 142 8.02 21.57 -19.34
C VAL A 142 7.19 22.75 -18.83
N ILE A 143 6.98 22.85 -17.51
CA ILE A 143 6.20 23.90 -16.87
C ILE A 143 7.07 24.57 -15.78
N PRO A 144 7.97 25.49 -16.16
CA PRO A 144 8.95 26.08 -15.23
C PRO A 144 8.33 26.83 -14.04
N ILE A 145 7.10 27.36 -14.19
CA ILE A 145 6.36 28.01 -13.10
C ILE A 145 6.09 27.06 -11.91
N LEU A 146 6.19 25.74 -12.10
CA LEU A 146 6.12 24.77 -11.01
C LEU A 146 7.35 24.81 -10.09
N ASP A 147 8.51 25.25 -10.58
CA ASP A 147 9.72 25.43 -9.75
C ASP A 147 9.68 26.71 -8.92
N GLU A 148 8.79 27.64 -9.28
CA GLU A 148 8.66 28.91 -8.57
C GLU A 148 7.93 28.72 -7.22
N PRO A 149 8.28 29.52 -6.20
CA PRO A 149 7.58 29.52 -4.93
C PRO A 149 6.15 30.04 -5.09
N TRP A 150 5.16 29.23 -4.74
CA TRP A 150 3.76 29.66 -4.62
C TRP A 150 3.43 29.85 -3.14
N GLY A 151 4.04 30.87 -2.53
CA GLY A 151 4.02 31.09 -1.09
C GLY A 151 5.15 30.35 -0.36
N PRO A 152 4.85 29.50 0.65
CA PRO A 152 5.90 28.90 1.50
C PRO A 152 6.65 27.72 0.86
N ILE A 153 6.13 27.16 -0.23
CA ILE A 153 6.70 26.01 -0.95
C ILE A 153 6.54 26.19 -2.47
N THR A 154 7.33 25.46 -3.25
CA THR A 154 7.29 25.48 -4.73
C THR A 154 5.98 24.89 -5.28
N GLY A 155 5.59 25.31 -6.48
CA GLY A 155 4.38 24.82 -7.15
C GLY A 155 4.34 23.29 -7.29
N PHE A 156 5.47 22.65 -7.62
CA PHE A 156 5.54 21.19 -7.70
C PHE A 156 5.29 20.51 -6.34
N LYS A 157 5.72 21.12 -5.21
CA LYS A 157 5.43 20.59 -3.86
C LYS A 157 3.97 20.74 -3.51
N TRP A 158 3.32 21.84 -3.90
CA TRP A 158 1.87 21.97 -3.80
C TRP A 158 1.14 20.87 -4.57
N LEU A 159 1.58 20.56 -5.80
CA LEU A 159 1.03 19.44 -6.56
C LEU A 159 1.28 18.10 -5.87
N GLN A 160 2.48 17.83 -5.34
CA GLN A 160 2.78 16.59 -4.61
C GLN A 160 1.84 16.41 -3.41
N TYR A 161 1.78 17.40 -2.50
CA TYR A 161 1.01 17.27 -1.26
C TYR A 161 -0.50 17.40 -1.50
N GLY A 162 -0.91 18.34 -2.34
CA GLY A 162 -2.32 18.58 -2.67
C GLY A 162 -2.94 17.37 -3.36
N SER A 163 -2.25 16.80 -4.36
CA SER A 163 -2.74 15.58 -5.03
C SER A 163 -2.76 14.37 -4.11
N ALA A 164 -1.77 14.21 -3.22
CA ALA A 164 -1.76 13.13 -2.24
C ALA A 164 -2.94 13.23 -1.26
N ILE A 165 -3.21 14.41 -0.71
CA ILE A 165 -4.34 14.66 0.19
C ILE A 165 -5.67 14.41 -0.54
N ALA A 166 -5.84 14.99 -1.74
CA ALA A 166 -7.04 14.82 -2.54
C ALA A 166 -7.28 13.33 -2.86
N ALA A 167 -6.24 12.60 -3.25
CA ALA A 167 -6.31 11.17 -3.53
C ALA A 167 -6.76 10.36 -2.31
N LEU A 168 -6.20 10.61 -1.14
CA LEU A 168 -6.60 9.94 0.09
C LEU A 168 -8.05 10.24 0.48
N ILE A 169 -8.50 11.49 0.33
CA ILE A 169 -9.90 11.87 0.57
C ILE A 169 -10.82 11.10 -0.39
N ILE A 170 -10.50 11.06 -1.68
CA ILE A 170 -11.32 10.34 -2.68
C ILE A 170 -11.37 8.84 -2.37
N ILE A 171 -10.24 8.22 -2.05
CA ILE A 171 -10.19 6.80 -1.63
C ILE A 171 -11.05 6.57 -0.39
N ALA A 172 -10.95 7.44 0.62
CA ALA A 172 -11.72 7.33 1.86
C ALA A 172 -13.23 7.47 1.61
N VAL A 173 -13.65 8.47 0.82
CA VAL A 173 -15.05 8.69 0.44
C VAL A 173 -15.57 7.48 -0.33
N TRP A 174 -14.83 7.01 -1.33
CA TRP A 174 -15.20 5.83 -2.11
C TRP A 174 -15.34 4.58 -1.23
N ALA A 175 -14.39 4.35 -0.31
CA ALA A 175 -14.44 3.22 0.63
C ALA A 175 -15.66 3.30 1.56
N VAL A 176 -15.95 4.48 2.13
CA VAL A 176 -17.14 4.71 2.97
C VAL A 176 -18.43 4.48 2.19
N MET A 177 -18.53 5.00 0.97
CA MET A 177 -19.69 4.79 0.10
C MET A 177 -19.89 3.29 -0.21
N ARG A 178 -18.80 2.58 -0.52
CA ARG A 178 -18.86 1.14 -0.81
C ARG A 178 -19.30 0.33 0.41
N LEU A 179 -18.79 0.65 1.60
CA LEU A 179 -19.13 -0.02 2.85
C LEU A 179 -20.57 0.28 3.31
N ARG A 180 -21.05 1.51 3.11
CA ARG A 180 -22.44 1.88 3.41
C ARG A 180 -23.44 1.15 2.51
N GLY A 181 -23.09 0.93 1.25
CA GLY A 181 -23.90 0.16 0.31
C GLY A 181 -23.82 -1.37 0.49
N ALA A 182 -22.94 -1.88 1.35
CA ALA A 182 -22.83 -3.31 1.63
C ALA A 182 -23.73 -3.73 2.79
N SER A 183 -24.53 -4.78 2.60
CA SER A 183 -25.30 -5.39 3.68
C SER A 183 -24.36 -6.08 4.68
N PRO A 184 -24.48 -5.82 5.99
CA PRO A 184 -23.71 -6.54 7.00
C PRO A 184 -24.07 -8.03 6.98
N ARG A 185 -23.05 -8.89 6.96
CA ARG A 185 -23.22 -10.33 7.19
C ARG A 185 -23.53 -10.59 8.67
N GLU A 186 -24.40 -11.55 8.93
CA GLU A 186 -24.74 -11.96 10.31
C GLU A 186 -23.55 -12.66 10.96
N ASP A 187 -22.89 -13.55 10.23
CA ASP A 187 -21.74 -14.32 10.70
C ASP A 187 -20.40 -13.75 10.20
N SER A 188 -19.48 -13.56 11.15
CA SER A 188 -18.08 -13.26 10.90
C SER A 188 -17.24 -13.98 11.95
N PRO A 189 -17.11 -15.31 11.87
CA PRO A 189 -16.32 -16.08 12.83
C PRO A 189 -14.88 -15.56 12.84
N ARG A 190 -14.31 -15.42 14.03
CA ARG A 190 -12.95 -14.93 14.25
C ARG A 190 -12.13 -16.01 14.92
N ALA A 191 -11.00 -16.34 14.33
CA ALA A 191 -10.05 -17.27 14.92
C ALA A 191 -9.03 -16.57 15.82
N LEU A 192 -8.74 -15.28 15.58
CA LEU A 192 -7.75 -14.57 16.37
C LEU A 192 -8.30 -14.16 17.75
N PRO A 193 -7.57 -14.46 18.85
CA PRO A 193 -7.90 -13.94 20.18
C PRO A 193 -7.93 -12.41 20.19
N LEU A 194 -8.81 -11.83 21.01
CA LEU A 194 -8.93 -10.37 21.17
C LEU A 194 -7.58 -9.73 21.55
N ALA A 195 -6.82 -10.35 22.45
CA ALA A 195 -5.52 -9.87 22.88
C ALA A 195 -4.55 -9.69 21.70
N VAL A 196 -4.46 -10.67 20.79
CA VAL A 196 -3.59 -10.59 19.61
C VAL A 196 -3.99 -9.44 18.69
N ARG A 197 -5.29 -9.23 18.51
CA ARG A 197 -5.81 -8.14 17.67
C ARG A 197 -5.54 -6.76 18.28
N LEU A 198 -5.75 -6.60 19.59
CA LEU A 198 -5.44 -5.37 20.30
C LEU A 198 -3.94 -5.09 20.28
N SER A 199 -3.10 -6.11 20.52
CA SER A 199 -1.65 -6.00 20.40
C SER A 199 -1.24 -5.57 18.99
N TRP A 200 -1.86 -6.10 17.94
CA TRP A 200 -1.59 -5.68 16.56
C TRP A 200 -2.03 -4.23 16.27
N TRP A 201 -3.18 -3.78 16.77
CA TRP A 201 -3.61 -2.38 16.62
C TRP A 201 -2.68 -1.40 17.33
N ILE A 202 -2.19 -1.76 18.52
CA ILE A 202 -1.30 -0.92 19.33
C ILE A 202 0.14 -0.98 18.80
N SER A 203 0.56 -2.06 18.14
CA SER A 203 1.95 -2.21 17.69
C SER A 203 2.37 -1.16 16.65
N LEU A 204 1.48 -0.74 15.75
CA LEU A 204 1.79 0.29 14.76
C LEU A 204 2.15 1.65 15.41
N PRO A 205 1.27 2.29 16.21
CA PRO A 205 1.62 3.56 16.84
C PRO A 205 2.84 3.41 17.78
N VAL A 206 3.00 2.28 18.48
CA VAL A 206 4.18 2.03 19.30
C VAL A 206 5.45 2.00 18.47
N ILE A 207 5.50 1.27 17.35
CA ILE A 207 6.67 1.18 16.47
C ILE A 207 6.99 2.55 15.84
N LEU A 208 5.97 3.31 15.42
CA LEU A 208 6.17 4.66 14.87
C LEU A 208 6.70 5.63 15.92
N LEU A 209 6.16 5.63 17.15
CA LEU A 209 6.62 6.50 18.23
C LEU A 209 8.03 6.12 18.70
N THR A 210 8.30 4.83 18.88
CA THR A 210 9.63 4.36 19.30
C THR A 210 10.68 4.65 18.23
N SER A 211 10.40 4.40 16.94
CA SER A 211 11.32 4.77 15.86
C SER A 211 11.56 6.28 15.77
N TRP A 212 10.54 7.10 16.02
CA TRP A 212 10.67 8.55 16.09
C TRP A 212 11.62 9.00 17.21
N ILE A 213 11.40 8.49 18.43
CA ILE A 213 12.22 8.80 19.59
C ILE A 213 13.67 8.32 19.39
N MET A 214 13.85 7.07 18.95
CA MET A 214 15.18 6.52 18.65
C MET A 214 15.90 7.34 17.57
N GLY A 215 15.16 7.82 16.56
CA GLY A 215 15.71 8.69 15.54
C GLY A 215 16.21 10.02 16.08
N LEU A 216 15.47 10.67 16.99
CA LEU A 216 15.92 11.89 17.68
C LEU A 216 17.16 11.64 18.54
N VAL A 217 17.24 10.49 19.20
CA VAL A 217 18.42 10.11 20.00
C VAL A 217 19.63 9.84 19.10
N ALA A 218 19.44 9.16 17.97
CA ALA A 218 20.52 8.74 17.08
C ALA A 218 21.05 9.85 16.16
N TYR A 219 20.17 10.71 15.64
CA TYR A 219 20.51 11.75 14.67
C TYR A 219 20.56 13.16 15.28
N GLY A 220 20.17 13.30 16.54
CA GLY A 220 20.12 14.58 17.25
C GLY A 220 18.75 15.28 17.16
N PRO A 221 18.61 16.42 17.86
CA PRO A 221 17.38 17.19 17.87
C PRO A 221 17.09 17.82 16.50
N LEU A 222 15.83 18.22 16.30
CA LEU A 222 15.44 18.96 15.09
C LEU A 222 16.12 20.32 15.05
N THR A 223 16.66 20.69 13.89
CA THR A 223 17.32 21.97 13.63
C THR A 223 16.72 22.62 12.37
N ALA A 224 17.20 23.82 12.02
CA ALA A 224 16.82 24.48 10.76
C ALA A 224 17.19 23.63 9.52
N GLU A 225 18.27 22.86 9.60
CA GLU A 225 18.72 21.96 8.53
C GLU A 225 18.11 20.56 8.66
N PHE A 226 18.02 20.04 9.89
CA PHE A 226 17.43 18.73 10.19
C PHE A 226 15.98 18.86 10.65
N THR A 227 15.08 18.96 9.68
CA THR A 227 13.66 19.23 9.92
C THR A 227 12.82 17.95 10.11
N VAL A 228 11.56 18.12 10.56
CA VAL A 228 10.57 17.03 10.76
C VAL A 228 10.48 16.09 9.54
N PRO A 229 10.38 16.58 8.28
CA PRO A 229 10.38 15.72 7.09
C PRO A 229 11.63 14.85 6.93
N HIS A 230 12.82 15.34 7.32
CA HIS A 230 14.06 14.57 7.23
C HIS A 230 14.02 13.38 8.18
N LEU A 231 13.71 13.63 9.46
CA LEU A 231 13.58 12.58 10.45
C LEU A 231 12.50 11.57 10.03
N ALA A 232 11.32 12.06 9.63
CA ALA A 232 10.22 11.23 9.16
C ALA A 232 10.64 10.31 8.01
N TYR A 233 11.33 10.86 7.01
CA TYR A 233 11.83 10.11 5.87
C TYR A 233 12.86 9.05 6.28
N ILE A 234 13.71 9.32 7.26
CA ILE A 234 14.74 8.38 7.71
C ILE A 234 14.12 7.19 8.45
N VAL A 235 13.23 7.45 9.42
CA VAL A 235 12.84 6.42 10.40
C VAL A 235 11.48 5.76 10.13
N LEU A 236 10.51 6.47 9.55
CA LEU A 236 9.15 5.95 9.44
C LEU A 236 8.99 4.85 8.38
N PRO A 237 9.57 4.95 7.17
CA PRO A 237 9.43 3.88 6.17
C PRO A 237 10.01 2.53 6.63
N PRO A 238 11.24 2.45 7.20
CA PRO A 238 11.75 1.20 7.76
C PRO A 238 10.89 0.68 8.94
N ALA A 239 10.39 1.57 9.79
CA ALA A 239 9.49 1.19 10.89
C ALA A 239 8.18 0.55 10.36
N CYS A 240 7.58 1.13 9.32
CA CYS A 240 6.45 0.54 8.61
C CYS A 240 6.80 -0.81 7.97
N ALA A 241 8.02 -0.98 7.44
CA ALA A 241 8.47 -2.24 6.87
C ALA A 241 8.56 -3.35 7.92
N ILE A 242 9.11 -3.05 9.10
CA ILE A 242 9.18 -3.98 10.24
C ILE A 242 7.76 -4.37 10.67
N TRP A 243 6.87 -3.39 10.85
CA TRP A 243 5.47 -3.66 11.20
C TRP A 243 4.76 -4.50 10.13
N GLY A 244 5.02 -4.22 8.85
CA GLY A 244 4.52 -5.02 7.72
C GLY A 244 5.02 -6.47 7.76
N ALA A 245 6.30 -6.70 8.05
CA ALA A 245 6.88 -8.03 8.19
C ALA A 245 6.26 -8.81 9.37
N LEU A 246 6.09 -8.16 10.53
CA LEU A 246 5.41 -8.76 11.69
C LEU A 246 3.95 -9.09 11.37
N THR A 247 3.27 -8.23 10.61
CA THR A 247 1.91 -8.47 10.14
C THR A 247 1.85 -9.68 9.19
N LEU A 248 2.81 -9.80 8.26
CA LEU A 248 2.91 -10.98 7.38
C LEU A 248 3.09 -12.26 8.18
N ILE A 249 3.97 -12.27 9.19
CA ILE A 249 4.17 -13.42 10.08
C ILE A 249 2.86 -13.77 10.79
N LEU A 250 2.16 -12.78 11.36
CA LEU A 250 0.86 -13.01 12.02
C LEU A 250 -0.16 -13.62 11.05
N CYS A 251 -0.25 -13.10 9.83
CA CYS A 251 -1.15 -13.62 8.80
C CYS A 251 -0.81 -15.06 8.39
N LEU A 252 0.47 -15.41 8.27
CA LEU A 252 0.93 -16.77 7.96
C LEU A 252 0.61 -17.77 9.09
N LEU A 253 0.49 -17.30 10.34
CA LEU A 253 0.12 -18.12 11.50
C LEU A 253 -1.39 -18.33 11.65
N LEU A 254 -2.24 -17.61 10.90
CA LEU A 254 -3.71 -17.73 10.98
C LEU A 254 -4.26 -19.16 10.85
N PRO A 255 -3.76 -20.03 9.95
CA PRO A 255 -4.25 -21.40 9.86
C PRO A 255 -4.09 -22.18 11.18
N VAL A 256 -3.04 -21.90 11.95
CA VAL A 256 -2.78 -22.52 13.25
C VAL A 256 -3.84 -22.08 14.28
N PHE A 257 -4.18 -20.79 14.30
CA PHE A 257 -5.24 -20.28 15.17
C PHE A 257 -6.61 -20.87 14.81
N ARG A 258 -6.93 -20.97 13.51
CA ARG A 258 -8.17 -21.58 13.03
C ARG A 258 -8.29 -23.05 13.45
N ALA A 259 -7.22 -23.82 13.32
CA ALA A 259 -7.20 -25.23 13.71
C ALA A 259 -7.41 -25.43 15.23
N ARG A 260 -6.91 -24.52 16.07
CA ARG A 260 -7.13 -24.56 17.53
C ARG A 260 -8.58 -24.21 17.89
N HIS A 261 -9.14 -23.18 17.26
CA HIS A 261 -10.53 -22.77 17.49
C HIS A 261 -11.56 -23.84 17.07
N GLN A 262 -11.23 -24.69 16.08
CA GLN A 262 -12.13 -25.79 15.67
C GLN A 262 -12.09 -27.01 16.60
N ARG A 263 -11.12 -27.09 17.53
CA ARG A 263 -10.92 -28.25 18.42
C ARG A 263 -11.37 -28.03 19.86
N GLY A 264 -11.70 -26.80 20.25
CA GLY A 264 -12.19 -26.43 21.58
C GLY A 264 -13.59 -25.87 21.50
#